data_AF-A0A1R1LB60-F1
#
_entry.id   AF-A0A1R1LB60-F1
#
_cell.length_a   1.000
_cell.length_b   1.000
_cell.length_c   1.000
_cell.angle_alpha   90.00
_cell.angle_beta   90.00
_cell.angle_gamma   90.00
#
_symmetry.space_group_name_H-M   'P 1'
#
loop_
_entity.id
_entity.type
_entity.pdbx_description
1 polymer ?
#
loop_
_entity_poly.entity_id
_entity_poly.type
_entity_poly.pdbx_seq_one_letter_code
_entity_poly.pdbx_strand_id
1 'polypeptide(L)'
;MSENDEILQDWARRLAERLGVPLEQVPVDDILGLAGVAAHQVIRPAAPLTTYLVGFAAGLSVAGGEGGDRPGPAMELYAEAARRLAHRVAAEREAGESTS
;
A
#
# COMPACT_ATOMS: atom_id res chain seq x y z
N MET A 1 12.93 -15.78 9.87
CA MET A 1 11.68 -15.01 10.09
C MET A 1 11.79 -14.40 11.47
N SER A 2 11.51 -13.10 11.62
CA SER A 2 11.52 -12.46 12.93
C SER A 2 10.26 -12.83 13.72
N GLU A 3 10.30 -12.74 15.05
CA GLU A 3 9.11 -12.90 15.90
C GLU A 3 7.97 -11.95 15.48
N ASN A 4 8.32 -10.72 15.06
CA ASN A 4 7.36 -9.75 14.55
C ASN A 4 6.73 -10.18 13.22
N ASP A 5 7.48 -10.86 12.35
CA ASP A 5 6.95 -11.36 11.07
C ASP A 5 5.91 -12.45 11.31
N GLU A 6 6.16 -13.35 12.28
CA GLU A 6 5.22 -14.40 12.69
C GLU A 6 3.94 -13.82 13.29
N ILE A 7 4.07 -12.84 14.19
CA ILE A 7 2.92 -12.11 14.77
C ILE A 7 2.10 -11.43 13.67
N LEU A 8 2.75 -10.80 12.69
CA LEU A 8 2.08 -10.10 11.60
C LEU A 8 1.33 -11.06 10.68
N GLN A 9 1.93 -12.21 10.34
CA GLN A 9 1.28 -13.25 9.54
C GLN A 9 0.06 -13.84 10.26
N ASP A 10 0.18 -14.15 11.56
CA ASP A 10 -0.96 -14.62 12.37
C ASP A 10 -2.08 -13.59 12.42
N TRP A 11 -1.73 -12.32 12.67
CA TRP A 11 -2.67 -11.22 12.69
C TRP A 11 -3.40 -11.06 11.36
N ALA A 12 -2.66 -11.02 10.24
CA ALA A 12 -3.24 -10.86 8.90
C ALA A 12 -4.22 -11.99 8.58
N ARG A 13 -3.86 -13.23 8.92
CA ARG A 13 -4.72 -14.41 8.77
C ARG A 13 -6.02 -14.29 9.57
N ARG A 14 -5.92 -14.00 10.88
CA ARG A 14 -7.10 -13.87 11.76
C ARG A 14 -8.01 -12.73 11.34
N LEU A 15 -7.43 -11.61 10.88
CA LEU A 15 -8.19 -10.47 10.39
C LEU A 15 -8.90 -10.80 9.07
N ALA A 16 -8.20 -11.43 8.13
CA ALA A 16 -8.78 -11.86 6.85
C ALA A 16 -9.94 -12.85 7.06
N GLU A 17 -9.75 -13.85 7.93
CA GLU A 17 -10.81 -14.78 8.35
C GLU A 17 -12.03 -14.02 8.92
N ARG A 18 -11.80 -13.05 9.79
CA ARG A 18 -12.88 -12.26 10.41
C ARG A 18 -13.63 -11.38 9.41
N LEU A 19 -12.96 -10.92 8.36
CA LEU A 19 -13.53 -10.06 7.31
C LEU A 19 -14.08 -10.86 6.12
N GLY A 20 -13.87 -12.18 6.07
CA GLY A 20 -14.24 -13.00 4.92
C GLY A 20 -13.40 -12.71 3.67
N VAL A 21 -12.16 -12.27 3.86
CA VAL A 21 -11.24 -11.93 2.77
C VAL A 21 -10.32 -13.13 2.48
N PRO A 22 -10.15 -13.54 1.22
CA PRO A 22 -9.17 -14.56 0.85
C PRO A 22 -7.76 -13.98 0.93
N LEU A 23 -7.04 -14.26 2.03
CA LEU A 23 -5.72 -13.68 2.31
C LEU A 23 -4.71 -13.97 1.18
N GLU A 24 -4.81 -15.12 0.53
CA GLU A 24 -3.98 -15.53 -0.60
C GLU A 24 -4.11 -14.62 -1.84
N GLN A 25 -5.15 -13.77 -1.88
CA GLN A 25 -5.34 -12.76 -2.93
C GLN A 25 -4.88 -11.37 -2.51
N VAL A 26 -4.41 -11.21 -1.27
CA VAL A 26 -3.94 -9.94 -0.72
C VAL A 26 -2.42 -9.88 -0.84
N PRO A 27 -1.85 -8.92 -1.59
CA PRO A 27 -0.40 -8.76 -1.71
C PRO A 27 0.17 -8.06 -0.46
N VAL A 28 0.28 -8.80 0.65
CA VAL A 28 0.67 -8.26 1.97
C VAL A 28 2.04 -7.57 1.92
N ASP A 29 3.04 -8.22 1.31
CA ASP A 29 4.40 -7.67 1.25
C ASP A 29 4.46 -6.35 0.46
N ASP A 30 3.69 -6.23 -0.63
CA ASP A 30 3.62 -5.01 -1.41
C ASP A 30 2.94 -3.87 -0.63
N ILE A 31 1.88 -4.17 0.12
CA ILE A 31 1.19 -3.21 1.00
C ILE A 31 2.16 -2.66 2.05
N LEU A 32 2.89 -3.55 2.72
CA LEU A 32 3.85 -3.17 3.77
C LEU A 32 5.03 -2.39 3.19
N GLY A 33 5.56 -2.84 2.04
CA GLY A 33 6.60 -2.13 1.32
C GLY A 33 6.15 -0.75 0.83
N LEU A 34 4.87 -0.59 0.45
CA LEU A 34 4.31 0.69 0.04
C LEU A 34 4.16 1.65 1.24
N ALA A 35 3.62 1.16 2.35
CA ALA A 35 3.56 1.91 3.60
C ALA A 35 4.95 2.42 4.01
N GLY A 36 5.96 1.54 3.93
CA GLY A 36 7.35 1.89 4.16
C GLY A 36 7.81 3.04 3.27
N VAL A 37 7.64 2.95 1.96
CA VAL A 37 8.03 4.03 1.04
C VAL A 37 7.33 5.34 1.39
N ALA A 38 6.02 5.33 1.60
CA ALA A 38 5.27 6.54 1.93
C ALA A 38 5.73 7.18 3.26
N ALA A 39 5.97 6.37 4.29
CA ALA A 39 6.47 6.86 5.59
C ALA A 39 7.85 7.52 5.49
N HIS A 40 8.75 6.97 4.68
CA HIS A 40 10.12 7.46 4.54
C HIS A 40 10.24 8.65 3.59
N GLN A 41 9.52 8.61 2.46
CA GLN A 41 9.66 9.62 1.41
C GLN A 41 8.74 10.84 1.62
N VAL A 42 7.56 10.64 2.23
CA VAL A 42 6.59 11.72 2.44
C VAL A 42 6.65 12.21 3.88
N ILE A 43 5.98 11.51 4.80
CA ILE A 43 5.99 11.69 6.26
C ILE A 43 5.40 10.43 6.91
N ARG A 44 5.71 10.17 8.19
CA ARG A 44 5.18 8.97 8.90
C ARG A 44 3.66 8.76 8.76
N PRO A 45 2.79 9.78 8.89
CA PRO A 45 1.34 9.62 8.71
C PRO A 45 0.91 9.20 7.29
N ALA A 46 1.77 9.35 6.28
CA ALA A 46 1.45 8.98 4.90
C ALA A 46 1.36 7.47 4.69
N ALA A 47 1.99 6.64 5.53
CA ALA A 47 1.91 5.19 5.45
C ALA A 47 0.46 4.66 5.43
N PRO A 48 -0.34 4.84 6.50
CA PRO A 48 -1.71 4.32 6.53
C PRO A 48 -2.62 4.97 5.50
N LEU A 49 -2.44 6.27 5.23
CA LEU A 49 -3.27 6.99 4.25
C LEU A 49 -3.04 6.44 2.83
N THR A 50 -1.78 6.20 2.46
CA THR A 50 -1.42 5.72 1.13
C THR A 50 -1.97 4.31 0.90
N THR A 51 -1.77 3.39 1.85
CA THR A 51 -2.25 2.01 1.71
C THR A 51 -3.78 1.94 1.66
N TYR A 52 -4.48 2.78 2.42
CA TYR A 52 -5.94 2.85 2.36
C TYR A 52 -6.43 3.33 0.99
N LEU A 53 -5.89 4.44 0.47
CA LEU A 53 -6.31 5.00 -0.82
C LEU A 53 -6.05 4.05 -1.99
N VAL A 54 -4.88 3.40 -2.00
CA VAL A 54 -4.53 2.43 -3.04
C VAL A 54 -5.44 1.21 -3.00
N GLY A 55 -5.69 0.66 -1.82
CA GLY A 55 -6.65 -0.45 -1.65
C GLY A 55 -8.08 -0.07 -2.03
N PHE A 56 -8.51 1.15 -1.68
CA PHE A 56 -9.82 1.67 -2.05
C PHE A 56 -9.99 1.83 -3.56
N ALA A 57 -8.99 2.40 -4.25
CA ALA A 57 -9.00 2.53 -5.71
C ALA A 57 -9.00 1.17 -6.42
N ALA A 58 -8.23 0.20 -5.92
CA ALA A 58 -8.24 -1.17 -6.43
C ALA A 58 -9.63 -1.82 -6.28
N GLY A 59 -10.28 -1.63 -5.13
CA GLY A 59 -11.64 -2.10 -4.89
C GLY A 59 -12.68 -1.49 -5.84
N LEU A 60 -12.59 -0.17 -6.10
CA LEU A 60 -13.46 0.50 -7.08
C LEU A 60 -13.27 -0.06 -8.50
N SER A 61 -12.02 -0.37 -8.88
CA SER A 61 -11.71 -0.90 -10.22
C SER A 61 -12.29 -2.29 -10.46
N VAL A 62 -12.26 -3.15 -9.43
CA VAL A 62 -12.90 -4.47 -9.46
C VAL A 62 -14.42 -4.31 -9.54
N ALA A 63 -15.01 -3.44 -8.72
CA ALA A 63 -16.45 -3.20 -8.72
C ALA A 63 -16.97 -2.61 -10.05
N GLY A 64 -16.15 -1.81 -10.74
CA GLY A 64 -16.43 -1.24 -12.06
C GLY A 64 -16.19 -2.17 -13.24
N GLY A 65 -15.64 -3.36 -13.03
CA GLY A 65 -15.29 -4.31 -14.10
C GLY A 65 -14.05 -3.95 -14.92
N GLU A 66 -13.30 -2.91 -14.51
CA GLU A 66 -12.12 -2.41 -15.21
C GLU A 66 -10.85 -3.23 -14.87
N GLY A 67 -10.86 -3.95 -13.74
CA GLY A 67 -9.72 -4.71 -13.22
C GLY A 67 -9.85 -6.25 -13.27
N GLY A 68 -10.92 -6.77 -13.85
CA GLY A 68 -11.30 -8.19 -13.73
C GLY A 68 -11.78 -8.57 -12.32
N ASP A 69 -11.91 -9.87 -12.04
CA ASP A 69 -12.50 -10.38 -10.78
C ASP A 69 -11.54 -10.33 -9.57
N ARG A 70 -10.32 -9.79 -9.71
CA ARG A 70 -9.29 -9.81 -8.65
C ARG A 70 -8.63 -8.45 -8.45
N PRO A 71 -8.39 -8.03 -7.20
CA PRO A 71 -7.80 -6.72 -6.91
C PRO A 71 -6.30 -6.61 -7.21
N GLY A 72 -5.57 -7.74 -7.36
CA GLY A 72 -4.11 -7.78 -7.50
C GLY A 72 -3.52 -6.85 -8.56
N PRO A 73 -3.90 -6.97 -9.85
CA PRO A 73 -3.35 -6.12 -10.92
C PRO A 73 -3.61 -4.62 -10.71
N ALA A 74 -4.80 -4.25 -10.23
CA ALA A 74 -5.13 -2.87 -9.91
C ALA A 74 -4.31 -2.36 -8.71
N MET A 75 -4.13 -3.21 -7.69
CA MET A 75 -3.30 -2.92 -6.53
C MET A 75 -1.84 -2.63 -6.92
N GLU A 76 -1.24 -3.48 -7.76
CA GLU A 76 0.13 -3.29 -8.27
C GLU A 76 0.26 -1.96 -9.03
N LEU A 77 -0.67 -1.69 -9.95
CA LEU A 77 -0.68 -0.46 -10.75
C LEU A 77 -0.75 0.79 -9.86
N TYR A 78 -1.68 0.81 -8.91
CA TYR A 78 -1.89 1.96 -8.03
C TYR A 78 -0.79 2.11 -6.98
N ALA A 79 -0.25 1.00 -6.46
CA ALA A 79 0.90 1.02 -5.56
C ALA A 79 2.12 1.63 -6.25
N GLU A 80 2.40 1.24 -7.49
CA GLU A 80 3.51 1.79 -8.27
C GLU A 80 3.31 3.28 -8.59
N ALA A 81 2.09 3.71 -8.93
CA ALA A 81 1.77 5.12 -9.08
C ALA A 81 2.02 5.91 -7.77
N ALA A 82 1.63 5.36 -6.62
CA ALA A 82 1.85 5.96 -5.32
C ALA A 82 3.34 6.03 -4.95
N ARG A 83 4.15 5.00 -5.24
CA ARG A 83 5.60 5.02 -5.05
C ARG A 83 6.26 6.16 -5.83
N ARG A 84 5.93 6.28 -7.12
CA ARG A 84 6.46 7.37 -7.96
C ARG A 84 6.10 8.76 -7.44
N LEU A 85 4.87 8.94 -6.96
CA LEU A 85 4.46 10.20 -6.37
C LEU A 85 5.22 10.49 -5.07
N ALA A 86 5.37 9.49 -4.20
CA ALA A 86 6.09 9.64 -2.94
C ALA A 86 7.55 10.11 -3.15
N HIS A 87 8.26 9.52 -4.11
CA HIS A 87 9.61 9.94 -4.47
C HIS A 87 9.66 11.35 -5.06
N ARG A 88 8.66 11.75 -5.85
CA ARG A 88 8.59 13.10 -6.40
C ARG A 88 8.42 14.13 -5.30
N VAL A 89 7.53 13.88 -4.35
CA VAL A 89 7.32 14.75 -3.18
C VAL A 89 8.61 14.89 -2.36
N ALA A 90 9.38 13.81 -2.18
CA ALA A 90 10.67 13.87 -1.51
C ALA A 90 11.65 14.82 -2.24
N ALA A 91 11.79 14.66 -3.55
CA ALA A 91 12.66 15.50 -4.37
C ALA A 91 12.25 16.99 -4.37
N GLU A 92 10.94 17.27 -4.41
CA GLU A 92 10.40 18.64 -4.34
C GLU A 92 10.74 19.32 -3.00
N ARG A 93 10.71 18.56 -1.90
CA ARG A 93 11.06 19.07 -0.56
C ARG A 93 12.56 19.37 -0.45
N GLU A 94 13.41 18.48 -0.93
CA GLU A 94 14.86 18.67 -0.97
C GLU A 94 15.27 19.91 -1.79
N ALA A 95 14.61 20.11 -2.95
CA ALA A 95 14.83 21.29 -3.78
C ALA A 95 14.37 22.60 -3.10
N GLY A 96 13.25 22.55 -2.37
CA GLY A 96 12.73 23.67 -1.58
C GLY A 96 13.64 24.05 -0.41
N GLU A 97 14.21 23.06 0.28
CA GLU A 97 15.16 23.25 1.38
C GLU A 97 16.52 23.79 0.89
N SER A 98 16.94 23.44 -0.33
CA SER A 98 18.20 23.92 -0.93
C SER A 98 18.14 25.37 -1.45
N THR A 99 16.93 25.92 -1.62
CA THR A 99 16.69 27.26 -2.17
C THR A 99 16.37 28.28 -1.07
N SER A 100 16.20 27.84 0.18
CA SER A 100 15.87 28.66 1.35
C SER A 100 17.08 28.93 2.24
#